data_AF-A0A4S4MT98-F1
#
_entry.id   AF-A0A4S4MT98-F1
#
_cell.length_a   1.000
_cell.length_b   1.000
_cell.length_c   1.000
_cell.angle_alpha   90.00
_cell.angle_beta   90.00
_cell.angle_gamma   90.00
#
_symmetry.space_group_name_H-M   'P 1'
#
loop_
_entity.id
_entity.type
_entity.pdbx_description
1 polymer ?
#
loop_
_entity_poly.entity_id
_entity_poly.type
_entity_poly.pdbx_seq_one_letter_code
_entity_poly.pdbx_strand_id
1 'polypeptide(L)'
;MASSDGTTTTTTSGNNALAFKSSQSSVTTESSAGLNFIFTQDPTQAPTVQVNLDAARTNAFYVVNTIHDVSYKYGFTEAAFNFQTNNFGKGGKGNDHVTISVQDASGIDNANFATPADGQSGSMRMFLWDFTSPERDGALENDIVSHENTHGITNRMTGGGTGRCLQTTEAGGMGEGWSDAMAEWLEHKDATVPDYVLGTYVENNTTGIRSHPYSTSATTNPLRYSSLQTLS
;
A
#
# COMPACT_ATOMS: atom_id res chain seq x y z
N MET A 1 -14.04 -5.01 -12.21
CA MET A 1 -14.53 -4.18 -11.10
C MET A 1 -15.05 -2.88 -11.69
N ALA A 2 -16.08 -2.26 -11.13
CA ALA A 2 -16.60 -1.03 -11.73
C ALA A 2 -15.54 0.08 -11.60
N SER A 3 -15.03 0.61 -12.72
CA SER A 3 -14.32 1.88 -12.69
C SER A 3 -15.38 2.98 -12.60
N SER A 4 -15.15 3.94 -11.71
CA SER A 4 -16.13 4.97 -11.38
C SER A 4 -16.26 6.05 -12.46
N ASP A 5 -15.51 6.01 -13.56
CA ASP A 5 -15.75 6.83 -14.76
C ASP A 5 -16.96 6.37 -15.61
N GLY A 6 -17.65 5.29 -15.20
CA GLY A 6 -18.78 4.71 -15.93
C GLY A 6 -18.36 3.64 -16.94
N THR A 7 -17.06 3.34 -17.05
CA THR A 7 -16.54 2.20 -17.82
C THR A 7 -16.29 1.02 -16.89
N THR A 8 -16.98 -0.09 -17.09
CA THR A 8 -16.66 -1.33 -16.37
C THR A 8 -15.38 -1.92 -16.96
N THR A 9 -14.34 -2.08 -16.14
CA THR A 9 -13.12 -2.79 -16.55
C THR A 9 -13.18 -4.26 -16.12
N THR A 10 -12.66 -5.13 -16.97
CA THR A 10 -12.47 -6.56 -16.69
C THR A 10 -11.03 -6.84 -16.22
N THR A 11 -10.30 -5.83 -15.77
CA THR A 11 -8.89 -5.92 -15.38
C THR A 11 -8.61 -5.26 -14.03
N THR A 12 -7.38 -5.40 -13.51
CA THR A 12 -6.85 -4.70 -12.33
C THR A 12 -6.50 -3.23 -12.62
N SER A 13 -7.44 -2.52 -13.24
CA SER A 13 -7.36 -1.10 -13.57
C SER A 13 -8.70 -0.43 -13.29
N GLY A 14 -8.67 0.76 -12.70
CA GLY A 14 -9.87 1.57 -12.53
C GLY A 14 -9.54 2.98 -12.04
N ASN A 15 -10.56 3.69 -11.60
CA ASN A 15 -10.45 5.08 -11.24
C ASN A 15 -9.43 5.39 -10.13
N ASN A 16 -9.30 4.50 -9.14
CA ASN A 16 -8.50 4.76 -7.94
C ASN A 16 -7.09 4.18 -8.04
N ALA A 17 -6.93 3.08 -8.81
CA ALA A 17 -5.68 2.35 -8.89
C ALA A 17 -5.47 1.62 -10.22
N LEU A 18 -4.20 1.30 -10.52
CA LEU A 18 -3.75 0.46 -11.63
C LEU A 18 -2.65 -0.48 -11.15
N ALA A 19 -2.92 -1.79 -11.09
CA ALA A 19 -1.92 -2.79 -10.70
C ALA A 19 -1.37 -3.55 -11.91
N PHE A 20 -0.05 -3.54 -12.05
CA PHE A 20 0.66 -4.05 -13.24
C PHE A 20 2.03 -4.63 -12.90
N LYS A 21 2.67 -5.26 -13.89
CA LYS A 21 4.07 -5.75 -13.81
C LYS A 21 4.88 -5.23 -14.99
N SER A 22 5.98 -4.51 -14.70
CA SER A 22 6.93 -3.93 -15.67
C SER A 22 6.37 -2.88 -16.64
N SER A 23 5.20 -3.09 -17.23
CA SER A 23 4.48 -2.15 -18.09
C SER A 23 3.07 -1.95 -17.56
N GLN A 24 2.58 -0.71 -17.57
CA GLN A 24 1.20 -0.38 -17.15
C GLN A 24 0.11 -1.05 -18.00
N SER A 25 0.45 -1.60 -19.17
CA SER A 25 -0.45 -2.45 -19.97
C SER A 25 -0.51 -3.90 -19.48
N SER A 26 0.46 -4.35 -18.68
CA SER A 26 0.58 -5.73 -18.21
C SER A 26 -0.20 -5.92 -16.91
N VAL A 27 -1.52 -5.91 -17.02
CA VAL A 27 -2.51 -6.04 -15.94
C VAL A 27 -3.08 -7.47 -15.86
N THR A 28 -3.75 -7.80 -14.76
CA THR A 28 -4.52 -9.06 -14.64
C THR A 28 -5.92 -8.84 -15.18
N THR A 29 -6.43 -9.81 -15.95
CA THR A 29 -7.81 -9.85 -16.45
C THR A 29 -8.64 -10.81 -15.59
N GLU A 30 -9.96 -10.64 -15.54
CA GLU A 30 -10.86 -11.57 -14.86
C GLU A 30 -10.57 -13.04 -15.20
N SER A 31 -10.58 -13.92 -14.20
CA SER A 31 -10.35 -15.36 -14.35
C SER A 31 -11.51 -16.06 -15.06
N SER A 32 -12.70 -15.47 -14.99
CA SER A 32 -13.88 -15.89 -15.74
C SER A 32 -14.87 -14.72 -15.87
N ALA A 33 -15.76 -14.80 -16.85
CA ALA A 33 -16.76 -13.76 -17.09
C ALA A 33 -17.60 -13.45 -15.84
N GLY A 34 -17.91 -12.18 -15.64
CA GLY A 34 -18.70 -11.71 -14.49
C GLY A 34 -17.88 -11.01 -13.42
N LEU A 35 -16.70 -10.48 -13.78
CA LEU A 35 -15.78 -9.79 -12.88
C LEU A 35 -15.25 -10.70 -11.76
N ASN A 36 -15.02 -11.97 -12.09
CA ASN A 36 -14.41 -12.91 -11.16
C ASN A 36 -12.90 -12.74 -11.21
N PHE A 37 -12.29 -12.37 -10.07
CA PHE A 37 -10.84 -12.28 -9.92
C PHE A 37 -10.41 -13.29 -8.86
N ILE A 38 -10.50 -14.58 -9.20
CA ILE A 38 -10.20 -15.68 -8.28
C ILE A 38 -8.89 -16.33 -8.71
N PHE A 39 -7.80 -15.92 -8.06
CA PHE A 39 -6.46 -16.43 -8.30
C PHE A 39 -5.92 -17.00 -6.99
N THR A 40 -5.82 -18.33 -6.91
CA THR A 40 -5.27 -19.00 -5.73
C THR A 40 -3.75 -19.05 -5.84
N GLN A 41 -3.07 -18.31 -4.98
CA GLN A 41 -1.61 -18.34 -4.88
C GLN A 41 -1.11 -19.74 -4.47
N ASP A 42 -0.02 -20.19 -5.11
CA ASP A 42 0.71 -21.40 -4.77
C ASP A 42 2.06 -21.02 -4.12
N PRO A 43 2.20 -21.15 -2.79
CA PRO A 43 3.41 -20.77 -2.07
C PRO A 43 4.60 -21.72 -2.30
N THR A 44 4.40 -22.83 -2.99
CA THR A 44 5.48 -23.75 -3.35
C THR A 44 6.17 -23.38 -4.67
N GLN A 45 5.56 -22.49 -5.46
CA GLN A 45 6.07 -22.01 -6.73
C GLN A 45 6.69 -20.62 -6.60
N ALA A 46 7.58 -20.28 -7.54
CA ALA A 46 8.15 -18.94 -7.60
C ALA A 46 7.04 -17.88 -7.70
N PRO A 47 7.17 -16.70 -7.07
CA PRO A 47 6.16 -15.64 -7.15
C PRO A 47 5.96 -15.14 -8.59
N THR A 48 6.94 -15.35 -9.47
CA THR A 48 6.91 -14.93 -10.88
C THR A 48 6.09 -15.84 -11.80
N VAL A 49 5.61 -17.00 -11.33
CA VAL A 49 4.68 -17.82 -12.13
C VAL A 49 3.34 -17.10 -12.28
N GLN A 50 2.66 -17.30 -13.40
CA GLN A 50 1.50 -16.51 -13.79
C GLN A 50 0.39 -16.46 -12.73
N VAL A 51 0.06 -17.60 -12.10
CA VAL A 51 -1.00 -17.66 -11.07
C VAL A 51 -0.67 -16.82 -9.84
N ASN A 52 0.61 -16.82 -9.41
CA ASN A 52 1.07 -16.03 -8.27
C ASN A 52 1.13 -14.54 -8.63
N LEU A 53 1.57 -14.21 -9.83
CA LEU A 53 1.59 -12.84 -10.35
C LEU A 53 0.17 -12.25 -10.49
N ASP A 54 -0.82 -13.06 -10.89
CA ASP A 54 -2.22 -12.65 -10.95
C ASP A 54 -2.83 -12.46 -9.56
N ALA A 55 -2.51 -13.34 -8.61
CA ALA A 55 -2.89 -13.18 -7.22
C ALA A 55 -2.30 -11.90 -6.61
N ALA A 56 -1.02 -11.62 -6.84
CA ALA A 56 -0.33 -10.42 -6.36
C ALA A 56 -0.95 -9.11 -6.90
N ARG A 57 -1.15 -9.01 -8.23
CA ARG A 57 -1.80 -7.84 -8.84
C ARG A 57 -3.22 -7.64 -8.36
N THR A 58 -3.98 -8.73 -8.22
CA THR A 58 -5.36 -8.69 -7.73
C THR A 58 -5.41 -8.25 -6.27
N ASN A 59 -4.54 -8.79 -5.41
CA ASN A 59 -4.48 -8.45 -3.99
C ASN A 59 -4.11 -6.97 -3.79
N ALA A 60 -3.01 -6.51 -4.40
CA ALA A 60 -2.59 -5.13 -4.25
C ALA A 60 -3.66 -4.14 -4.77
N PHE A 61 -4.30 -4.46 -5.89
CA PHE A 61 -5.42 -3.66 -6.40
C PHE A 61 -6.59 -3.62 -5.40
N TYR A 62 -6.95 -4.76 -4.80
CA TYR A 62 -8.02 -4.84 -3.80
C TYR A 62 -7.69 -4.01 -2.55
N VAL A 63 -6.48 -4.15 -2.00
CA VAL A 63 -6.06 -3.45 -0.79
C VAL A 63 -6.04 -1.93 -1.02
N VAL A 64 -5.43 -1.45 -2.11
CA VAL A 64 -5.37 -0.01 -2.40
C VAL A 64 -6.76 0.59 -2.61
N ASN A 65 -7.69 -0.12 -3.29
CA ASN A 65 -9.08 0.34 -3.41
C ASN A 65 -9.81 0.34 -2.06
N THR A 66 -9.55 -0.65 -1.20
CA THR A 66 -10.12 -0.69 0.16
C THR A 66 -9.65 0.51 0.98
N ILE A 67 -8.34 0.82 0.95
CA ILE A 67 -7.78 1.97 1.65
C ILE A 67 -8.31 3.28 1.09
N HIS A 68 -8.47 3.39 -0.24
CA HIS A 68 -9.14 4.53 -0.86
C HIS A 68 -10.53 4.73 -0.24
N ASP A 69 -11.38 3.70 -0.26
CA ASP A 69 -12.76 3.82 0.21
C ASP A 69 -12.87 4.08 1.71
N VAL A 70 -11.98 3.47 2.51
CA VAL A 70 -11.87 3.74 3.94
C VAL A 70 -11.46 5.19 4.16
N SER A 71 -10.32 5.62 3.62
CA SER A 71 -9.80 6.98 3.81
C SER A 71 -10.73 8.07 3.27
N TYR A 72 -11.49 7.78 2.20
CA TYR A 72 -12.53 8.65 1.67
C TYR A 72 -13.61 8.96 2.74
N LYS A 73 -14.06 7.94 3.49
CA LYS A 73 -15.02 8.13 4.59
C LYS A 73 -14.46 8.99 5.73
N TYR A 74 -13.14 9.01 5.89
CA TYR A 74 -12.45 9.84 6.88
C TYR A 74 -11.96 11.18 6.32
N GLY A 75 -12.37 11.54 5.10
CA GLY A 75 -12.18 12.88 4.55
C GLY A 75 -11.06 13.02 3.52
N PHE A 76 -10.33 11.95 3.18
CA PHE A 76 -9.39 11.94 2.05
C PHE A 76 -10.15 11.81 0.72
N THR A 77 -10.78 12.92 0.36
CA THR A 77 -11.68 13.09 -0.79
C THR A 77 -10.99 13.82 -1.92
N GLU A 78 -11.67 14.02 -3.05
CA GLU A 78 -11.14 14.72 -4.22
C GLU A 78 -10.67 16.14 -3.87
N ALA A 79 -11.48 16.91 -3.14
CA ALA A 79 -11.11 18.25 -2.69
C ALA A 79 -9.98 18.26 -1.64
N ALA A 80 -9.72 17.10 -1.01
CA ALA A 80 -8.62 16.87 -0.08
C ALA A 80 -7.45 16.10 -0.73
N PHE A 81 -7.32 16.20 -2.06
CA PHE A 81 -6.17 15.75 -2.83
C PHE A 81 -5.97 14.23 -2.85
N ASN A 82 -7.07 13.48 -2.88
CA ASN A 82 -7.01 12.02 -3.04
C ASN A 82 -6.53 11.59 -4.44
N PHE A 83 -6.31 10.30 -4.61
CA PHE A 83 -5.81 9.72 -5.86
C PHE A 83 -6.98 9.15 -6.67
N GLN A 84 -7.40 9.86 -7.72
CA GLN A 84 -8.49 9.46 -8.60
C GLN A 84 -8.23 9.92 -10.05
N THR A 85 -8.52 9.07 -11.02
CA THR A 85 -8.47 9.48 -12.43
C THR A 85 -9.55 10.52 -12.74
N ASN A 86 -10.77 10.28 -12.29
CA ASN A 86 -11.90 11.17 -12.42
C ASN A 86 -12.39 11.61 -11.03
N ASN A 87 -12.55 12.92 -10.86
CA ASN A 87 -13.00 13.53 -9.60
C ASN A 87 -14.49 13.87 -9.59
N PHE A 88 -15.24 13.57 -10.66
CA PHE A 88 -16.68 13.81 -10.75
C PHE A 88 -17.12 15.26 -10.52
N GLY A 89 -16.22 16.22 -10.79
CA GLY A 89 -16.45 17.64 -10.51
C GLY A 89 -16.49 17.99 -9.01
N LYS A 90 -16.02 17.11 -8.12
CA LYS A 90 -16.03 17.33 -6.66
C LYS A 90 -14.83 18.13 -6.12
N GLY A 91 -13.95 18.60 -7.00
CA GLY A 91 -12.75 19.38 -6.63
C GLY A 91 -11.45 18.60 -6.82
N GLY A 92 -10.34 19.19 -6.36
CA GLY A 92 -9.00 18.64 -6.57
C GLY A 92 -8.56 18.60 -8.04
N LYS A 93 -7.44 17.93 -8.29
CA LYS A 93 -6.93 17.64 -9.64
C LYS A 93 -6.89 16.12 -9.83
N GLY A 94 -7.73 15.61 -10.73
CA GLY A 94 -7.72 14.19 -11.07
C GLY A 94 -6.58 13.79 -12.02
N ASN A 95 -6.77 12.67 -12.72
CA ASN A 95 -5.76 11.95 -13.51
C ASN A 95 -4.58 11.47 -12.67
N ASP A 96 -4.85 11.09 -11.42
CA ASP A 96 -3.80 10.77 -10.47
C ASP A 96 -4.07 9.52 -9.63
N HIS A 97 -4.75 8.51 -10.21
CA HIS A 97 -4.87 7.19 -9.58
C HIS A 97 -3.51 6.63 -9.13
N VAL A 98 -3.52 5.77 -8.12
CA VAL A 98 -2.32 5.08 -7.65
C VAL A 98 -1.85 4.05 -8.68
N THR A 99 -0.62 4.15 -9.15
CA THR A 99 0.00 3.09 -9.98
C THR A 99 0.77 2.14 -9.08
N ILE A 100 0.51 0.83 -9.21
CA ILE A 100 1.08 -0.22 -8.38
C ILE A 100 1.89 -1.17 -9.27
N SER A 101 3.22 -1.03 -9.24
CA SER A 101 4.14 -1.95 -9.90
C SER A 101 4.44 -3.10 -8.96
N VAL A 102 3.85 -4.28 -9.20
CA VAL A 102 4.15 -5.47 -8.40
C VAL A 102 5.42 -6.15 -8.89
N GLN A 103 6.16 -6.76 -7.95
CA GLN A 103 7.44 -7.41 -8.20
C GLN A 103 8.41 -6.51 -8.98
N ASP A 104 8.41 -5.20 -8.70
CA ASP A 104 9.18 -4.23 -9.45
C ASP A 104 10.68 -4.56 -9.40
N ALA A 105 11.35 -4.57 -10.56
CA ALA A 105 12.73 -5.04 -10.67
C ALA A 105 13.77 -4.02 -10.18
N SER A 106 13.35 -2.84 -9.70
CA SER A 106 14.25 -1.80 -9.18
C SER A 106 14.72 -2.06 -7.75
N GLY A 107 14.20 -3.08 -7.07
CA GLY A 107 14.58 -3.43 -5.71
C GLY A 107 14.19 -4.85 -5.30
N ILE A 108 14.60 -5.20 -4.09
CA ILE A 108 14.29 -6.45 -3.38
C ILE A 108 14.21 -6.11 -1.88
N ASP A 109 13.52 -6.93 -1.09
CA ASP A 109 13.40 -6.82 0.38
C ASP A 109 12.94 -5.45 0.87
N ASN A 110 12.05 -4.81 0.10
CA ASN A 110 11.54 -3.48 0.42
C ASN A 110 10.24 -3.18 -0.35
N ALA A 111 9.73 -1.97 -0.17
CA ALA A 111 8.75 -1.35 -1.04
C ALA A 111 9.01 0.17 -1.05
N ASN A 112 8.22 0.94 -1.79
CA ASN A 112 8.18 2.39 -1.64
C ASN A 112 6.97 3.00 -2.34
N PHE A 113 6.62 4.21 -1.93
CA PHE A 113 5.62 5.04 -2.56
C PHE A 113 6.14 6.45 -2.87
N ALA A 114 6.13 6.82 -4.15
CA ALA A 114 6.40 8.20 -4.55
C ALA A 114 5.10 9.03 -4.54
N THR A 115 5.10 10.14 -3.80
CA THR A 115 3.94 11.04 -3.68
C THR A 115 4.20 12.38 -4.35
N PRO A 116 3.89 12.55 -5.65
CA PRO A 116 3.90 13.87 -6.27
C PRO A 116 2.70 14.70 -5.82
N ALA A 117 2.71 15.98 -6.21
CA ALA A 117 1.60 16.89 -5.95
C ALA A 117 0.29 16.44 -6.63
N ASP A 118 -0.84 16.92 -6.11
CA ASP A 118 -2.20 16.68 -6.62
C ASP A 118 -2.29 16.82 -8.15
N GLY A 119 -2.96 15.86 -8.80
CA GLY A 119 -3.03 15.76 -10.26
C GLY A 119 -1.88 14.99 -10.94
N GLN A 120 -1.03 14.32 -10.16
CA GLN A 120 -0.03 13.37 -10.65
C GLN A 120 -0.12 12.07 -9.86
N SER A 121 -0.15 10.93 -10.55
CA SER A 121 -0.27 9.61 -9.92
C SER A 121 0.77 9.36 -8.85
N GLY A 122 0.31 8.89 -7.68
CA GLY A 122 1.18 8.24 -6.71
C GLY A 122 1.70 6.92 -7.28
N SER A 123 2.98 6.62 -7.05
CA SER A 123 3.62 5.43 -7.61
C SER A 123 4.12 4.50 -6.50
N MET A 124 3.39 3.41 -6.28
CA MET A 124 3.76 2.31 -5.41
C MET A 124 4.59 1.28 -6.17
N ARG A 125 5.71 0.87 -5.59
CA ARG A 125 6.54 -0.25 -6.08
C ARG A 125 6.63 -1.29 -4.99
N MET A 126 6.11 -2.48 -5.26
CA MET A 126 6.21 -3.64 -4.37
C MET A 126 7.31 -4.55 -4.89
N PHE A 127 8.21 -4.99 -4.03
CA PHE A 127 9.31 -5.87 -4.43
C PHE A 127 9.09 -7.32 -4.01
N LEU A 128 9.89 -8.21 -4.59
CA LEU A 128 10.07 -9.57 -4.09
C LEU A 128 11.00 -9.55 -2.88
N TRP A 129 10.91 -10.58 -2.04
CA TRP A 129 11.69 -10.74 -0.82
C TRP A 129 12.39 -12.10 -0.82
N ASP A 130 13.71 -12.12 -0.61
CA ASP A 130 14.58 -13.29 -0.82
C ASP A 130 14.98 -14.06 0.44
N PHE A 131 14.38 -13.73 1.58
CA PHE A 131 14.57 -14.45 2.85
C PHE A 131 14.07 -15.90 2.84
N THR A 132 13.36 -16.34 1.80
CA THR A 132 12.90 -17.72 1.61
C THR A 132 13.10 -18.23 0.19
N SER A 133 13.00 -19.56 0.04
CA SER A 133 12.97 -20.22 -1.27
C SER A 133 11.71 -21.09 -1.39
N PRO A 134 10.76 -20.78 -2.28
CA PRO A 134 10.74 -19.62 -3.19
C PRO A 134 10.65 -18.27 -2.43
N GLU A 135 11.03 -17.19 -3.13
CA GLU A 135 10.88 -15.80 -2.67
C GLU A 135 9.41 -15.49 -2.31
N ARG A 136 9.18 -14.51 -1.44
CA ARG A 136 7.84 -14.00 -1.10
C ARG A 136 7.54 -12.72 -1.86
N ASP A 137 6.28 -12.53 -2.25
CA ASP A 137 5.85 -11.32 -2.94
C ASP A 137 5.33 -10.29 -1.94
N GLY A 138 5.97 -9.12 -1.86
CA GLY A 138 5.54 -8.05 -0.97
C GLY A 138 4.12 -7.55 -1.25
N ALA A 139 3.61 -7.73 -2.47
CA ALA A 139 2.23 -7.41 -2.82
C ALA A 139 1.18 -8.32 -2.15
N LEU A 140 1.61 -9.40 -1.49
CA LEU A 140 0.76 -10.31 -0.70
C LEU A 140 0.87 -10.09 0.82
N GLU A 141 1.72 -9.16 1.25
CA GLU A 141 1.80 -8.68 2.63
C GLU A 141 1.01 -7.38 2.75
N ASN A 142 -0.22 -7.46 3.25
CA ASN A 142 -1.15 -6.33 3.22
C ASN A 142 -0.71 -5.16 4.09
N ASP A 143 0.07 -5.41 5.15
CA ASP A 143 0.58 -4.34 6.00
C ASP A 143 1.58 -3.44 5.27
N ILE A 144 2.47 -3.99 4.44
CA ILE A 144 3.38 -3.22 3.60
C ILE A 144 2.61 -2.46 2.52
N VAL A 145 1.65 -3.09 1.82
CA VAL A 145 0.82 -2.36 0.83
C VAL A 145 0.09 -1.18 1.48
N SER A 146 -0.42 -1.38 2.71
CA SER A 146 -1.10 -0.35 3.47
C SER A 146 -0.16 0.77 3.94
N HIS A 147 1.02 0.40 4.42
CA HIS A 147 2.08 1.31 4.79
C HIS A 147 2.43 2.24 3.62
N GLU A 148 2.75 1.64 2.46
CA GLU A 148 3.14 2.40 1.28
C GLU A 148 2.03 3.34 0.80
N ASN A 149 0.78 2.86 0.75
CA ASN A 149 -0.34 3.70 0.32
C ASN A 149 -0.56 4.90 1.28
N THR A 150 -0.23 4.72 2.56
CA THR A 150 -0.36 5.75 3.59
C THR A 150 0.68 6.85 3.45
N HIS A 151 1.87 6.58 2.90
CA HIS A 151 2.78 7.65 2.49
C HIS A 151 2.12 8.59 1.49
N GLY A 152 1.35 8.04 0.54
CA GLY A 152 0.53 8.80 -0.40
C GLY A 152 -0.44 9.75 0.32
N ILE A 153 -1.24 9.20 1.24
CA ILE A 153 -2.25 9.95 1.99
C ILE A 153 -1.60 11.07 2.83
N THR A 154 -0.59 10.71 3.64
CA THR A 154 0.03 11.64 4.59
C THR A 154 0.80 12.75 3.88
N ASN A 155 1.51 12.46 2.80
CA ASN A 155 2.21 13.49 2.02
C ASN A 155 1.25 14.39 1.22
N ARG A 156 0.12 13.87 0.72
CA ARG A 156 -0.92 14.70 0.08
C ARG A 156 -1.61 15.61 1.09
N MET A 157 -1.97 15.09 2.27
CA MET A 157 -2.65 15.90 3.28
C MET A 157 -1.74 16.94 3.94
N THR A 158 -0.50 16.57 4.24
CA THR A 158 0.43 17.48 4.93
C THR A 158 0.85 18.60 4.00
N GLY A 159 0.53 19.84 4.38
CA GLY A 159 0.87 21.03 3.60
C GLY A 159 0.05 21.21 2.32
N GLY A 160 -1.10 20.54 2.19
CA GLY A 160 -2.14 20.91 1.22
C GLY A 160 -1.88 20.49 -0.23
N GLY A 161 -1.67 19.20 -0.47
CA GLY A 161 -1.64 18.59 -1.80
C GLY A 161 -0.29 18.69 -2.52
N THR A 162 0.76 19.18 -1.85
CA THR A 162 2.08 19.38 -2.48
C THR A 162 2.91 18.10 -2.58
N GLY A 163 2.69 17.14 -1.67
CA GLY A 163 3.50 15.93 -1.55
C GLY A 163 4.89 16.14 -0.92
N ARG A 164 5.19 17.34 -0.40
CA ARG A 164 6.57 17.76 -0.06
C ARG A 164 6.80 18.17 1.39
N CYS A 165 5.85 17.95 2.28
CA CYS A 165 5.91 18.52 3.63
C CYS A 165 6.36 17.55 4.73
N LEU A 166 6.71 16.30 4.40
CA LEU A 166 7.27 15.30 5.33
C LEU A 166 8.73 14.94 5.02
N GLN A 167 9.55 15.95 4.66
CA GLN A 167 10.90 15.72 4.12
C GLN A 167 12.03 15.92 5.14
N THR A 168 11.77 16.62 6.25
CA THR A 168 12.75 16.76 7.34
C THR A 168 12.76 15.50 8.20
N THR A 169 13.89 15.17 8.83
CA THR A 169 14.08 13.92 9.58
C THR A 169 12.91 13.53 10.50
N GLU A 170 12.51 14.40 11.44
CA GLU A 170 11.42 14.07 12.37
C GLU A 170 10.07 13.97 11.64
N ALA A 171 9.82 14.80 10.63
CA ALA A 171 8.58 14.74 9.84
C ALA A 171 8.50 13.50 8.97
N GLY A 172 9.60 13.07 8.36
CA GLY A 172 9.70 11.81 7.63
C GLY A 172 9.52 10.61 8.56
N GLY A 173 10.12 10.65 9.75
CA GLY A 173 9.90 9.63 10.79
C GLY A 173 8.43 9.55 11.25
N MET A 174 7.73 10.67 11.36
CA MET A 174 6.27 10.66 11.56
C MET A 174 5.54 10.06 10.35
N GLY A 175 6.00 10.34 9.12
CA GLY A 175 5.53 9.71 7.89
C GLY A 175 5.56 8.18 7.96
N GLU A 176 6.70 7.60 8.33
CA GLU A 176 6.86 6.15 8.59
C GLU A 176 5.90 5.65 9.69
N GLY A 177 5.81 6.39 10.79
CA GLY A 177 4.97 6.02 11.93
C GLY A 177 3.47 6.03 11.63
N TRP A 178 2.98 7.03 10.87
CA TRP A 178 1.58 7.06 10.43
C TRP A 178 1.27 5.93 9.44
N SER A 179 2.23 5.58 8.59
CA SER A 179 2.08 4.45 7.66
C SER A 179 1.94 3.11 8.39
N ASP A 180 2.79 2.85 9.38
CA ASP A 180 2.67 1.67 10.24
C ASP A 180 1.37 1.68 11.06
N ALA A 181 0.97 2.83 11.62
CA ALA A 181 -0.25 2.94 12.41
C ALA A 181 -1.52 2.69 11.57
N MET A 182 -1.55 3.15 10.32
CA MET A 182 -2.67 2.87 9.41
C MET A 182 -2.70 1.39 9.02
N ALA A 183 -1.54 0.77 8.77
CA ALA A 183 -1.44 -0.65 8.49
C ALA A 183 -1.95 -1.51 9.65
N GLU A 184 -1.56 -1.17 10.89
CA GLU A 184 -2.05 -1.81 12.12
C GLU A 184 -3.57 -1.69 12.26
N TRP A 185 -4.11 -0.48 12.07
CA TRP A 185 -5.53 -0.21 12.24
C TRP A 185 -6.40 -0.97 11.23
N LEU A 186 -5.91 -1.17 10.00
CA LEU A 186 -6.64 -1.92 8.97
C LEU A 186 -6.70 -3.43 9.24
N GLU A 187 -5.87 -3.97 10.14
CA GLU A 187 -5.86 -5.38 10.54
C GLU A 187 -6.80 -5.68 11.72
N HIS A 188 -7.38 -4.66 12.36
CA HIS A 188 -8.30 -4.82 13.49
C HIS A 188 -9.60 -5.49 13.05
N LYS A 189 -9.99 -6.56 13.77
CA LYS A 189 -11.23 -7.33 13.51
C LYS A 189 -12.32 -7.10 14.56
N ASP A 190 -11.93 -6.59 15.72
CA ASP A 190 -12.80 -6.28 16.84
C ASP A 190 -12.13 -5.22 17.73
N ALA A 191 -12.65 -5.02 18.95
CA ALA A 191 -12.14 -4.00 19.87
C ALA A 191 -10.87 -4.41 20.64
N THR A 192 -10.34 -5.62 20.42
CA THR A 192 -9.06 -6.04 21.01
C THR A 192 -7.91 -5.31 20.33
N VAL A 193 -6.92 -4.92 21.13
CA VAL A 193 -5.71 -4.22 20.66
C VAL A 193 -4.50 -5.11 20.99
N PRO A 194 -4.25 -6.16 20.19
CA PRO A 194 -3.09 -7.02 20.38
C PRO A 194 -1.80 -6.29 20.01
N ASP A 195 -0.66 -6.86 20.42
CA ASP A 195 0.63 -6.41 19.89
C ASP A 195 0.68 -6.66 18.38
N TYR A 196 1.18 -5.68 17.64
CA TYR A 196 1.22 -5.71 16.18
C TYR A 196 2.67 -5.70 15.67
N VAL A 197 2.93 -6.55 14.69
CA VAL A 197 4.26 -6.74 14.10
C VAL A 197 4.12 -6.70 12.58
N LEU A 198 4.89 -5.81 11.95
CA LEU A 198 4.81 -5.53 10.52
C LEU A 198 5.78 -6.40 9.69
N GLY A 199 5.32 -6.89 8.54
CA GLY A 199 6.15 -7.58 7.53
C GLY A 199 6.57 -9.00 7.90
N THR A 200 5.85 -9.67 8.81
CA THR A 200 6.27 -10.99 9.32
C THR A 200 6.26 -12.09 8.27
N TYR A 201 5.36 -12.02 7.29
CA TYR A 201 5.32 -12.99 6.20
C TYR A 201 6.49 -12.76 5.27
N VAL A 202 6.76 -11.57 4.75
CA VAL A 202 7.89 -11.41 3.81
C VAL A 202 9.26 -11.66 4.44
N GLU A 203 9.46 -11.27 5.70
CA GLU A 203 10.70 -11.50 6.46
C GLU A 203 10.91 -12.96 6.86
N ASN A 204 9.85 -13.77 6.82
CA ASN A 204 9.86 -15.12 7.40
C ASN A 204 10.36 -15.13 8.86
N ASN A 205 10.02 -14.08 9.59
CA ASN A 205 10.47 -13.85 10.95
C ASN A 205 9.35 -13.21 11.76
N THR A 206 9.00 -13.83 12.90
CA THR A 206 7.93 -13.35 13.77
C THR A 206 8.26 -12.05 14.49
N THR A 207 9.51 -11.56 14.44
CA THR A 207 9.87 -10.24 14.96
C THR A 207 9.56 -9.10 13.99
N GLY A 208 9.32 -9.40 12.71
CA GLY A 208 9.07 -8.40 11.67
C GLY A 208 10.25 -7.45 11.43
N ILE A 209 9.95 -6.31 10.80
CA ILE A 209 10.96 -5.35 10.32
C ILE A 209 11.31 -4.21 11.28
N ARG A 210 10.49 -4.00 12.32
CA ARG A 210 10.67 -2.90 13.27
C ARG A 210 11.40 -3.39 14.52
N SER A 211 12.04 -2.47 15.24
CA SER A 211 12.87 -2.81 16.42
C SER A 211 12.07 -3.42 17.58
N HIS A 212 10.78 -3.11 17.69
CA HIS A 212 9.86 -3.61 18.70
C HIS A 212 8.46 -3.76 18.09
N PRO A 213 7.63 -4.67 18.59
CA PRO A 213 6.20 -4.68 18.27
C PRO A 213 5.55 -3.35 18.66
N TYR A 214 4.53 -2.94 17.91
CA TYR A 214 3.60 -1.91 18.38
C TYR A 214 2.78 -2.50 19.51
N SER A 215 2.87 -1.89 20.70
CA SER A 215 2.31 -2.45 21.93
C SER A 215 1.90 -1.37 22.90
N THR A 216 0.82 -1.63 23.63
CA THR A 216 0.41 -0.81 24.79
C THR A 216 1.24 -1.11 26.04
N SER A 217 2.03 -2.19 26.04
CA SER A 217 2.94 -2.56 27.11
C SER A 217 4.27 -1.81 26.98
N ALA A 218 4.56 -0.97 27.99
CA ALA A 218 5.83 -0.25 28.11
C ALA A 218 7.06 -1.17 28.26
N THR A 219 6.86 -2.44 28.61
CA THR A 219 7.92 -3.45 28.69
C THR A 219 8.18 -4.08 27.33
N THR A 220 7.13 -4.30 26.54
CA THR A 220 7.25 -4.84 25.17
C THR A 220 7.82 -3.79 24.23
N ASN A 221 7.30 -2.56 24.31
CA ASN A 221 7.79 -1.41 23.55
C ASN A 221 8.21 -0.27 24.50
N PRO A 222 9.51 -0.14 24.81
CA PRO A 222 10.02 0.86 25.73
C PRO A 222 10.31 2.21 25.06
N LEU A 223 10.08 2.36 23.75
CA LEU A 223 10.44 3.58 23.02
C LEU A 223 9.65 4.80 23.52
N ARG A 224 10.35 5.94 23.63
CA ARG A 224 9.80 7.23 24.06
C ARG A 224 10.32 8.34 23.14
N TYR A 225 9.75 9.54 23.24
CA TYR A 225 10.25 10.69 22.47
C TYR A 225 11.75 10.96 22.74
N SER A 226 12.21 10.76 23.99
CA SER A 226 13.64 10.86 24.33
C SER A 226 14.54 9.83 23.63
N SER A 227 14.00 8.69 23.18
CA SER A 227 14.75 7.68 22.43
C SER A 227 15.26 8.23 21.09
N LEU A 228 14.60 9.26 20.53
CA LEU A 228 15.05 9.91 19.29
C LEU A 228 16.43 10.59 19.44
N GLN A 229 16.84 10.95 20.67
CA GLN A 229 18.17 11.54 20.89
C GLN A 229 19.32 10.56 20.65
N THR A 230 19.04 9.26 20.68
CA THR A 230 20.04 8.19 20.55
C THR A 230 19.95 7.43 19.22
N LEU A 231 18.93 7.72 18.41
CA LEU A 231 18.74 7.13 17.09
C LEU A 231 19.47 8.01 16.07
N SER A 232 20.66 7.57 15.66
CA SER A 232 21.51 8.23 14.66
C SER A 232 21.18 7.80 13.24
#